data_AF-A0A1V4ZV30-F1
#
_entry.id   AF-A0A1V4ZV30-F1
#
_cell.length_a   1.000
_cell.length_b   1.000
_cell.length_c   1.000
_cell.angle_alpha   90.00
_cell.angle_beta   90.00
_cell.angle_gamma   90.00
#
_symmetry.space_group_name_H-M   'P 1'
#
loop_
_entity.id
_entity.type
_entity.pdbx_description
1 polymer ?
#
loop_
_entity_poly.entity_id
_entity_poly.type
_entity_poly.pdbx_seq_one_letter_code
_entity_poly.pdbx_strand_id
1 'polypeptide(L)'
;MTRGRPPLVALKEAQIIAMKRGQVLPVSEGRCDHFHFILFTEDRVIFIKVKRMLTDVSDPAEILYNYERDIKHIIRVPLNSVDARELWVRSPRGAFHFFLIGKDRIFGLQADGSVMSGTEYPLEFPKPKDTPAVSAGKIPAADPAKELPAEKIPAEFTKEIPVEKDSAPAQTPVLLRAGRDPVPEQIQGKG
;
A
#
# COMPACT_ATOMS: atom_id res chain seq x y z
N MET A 1 -2.37 10.06 16.58
CA MET A 1 -1.84 10.08 15.20
C MET A 1 -2.96 9.76 14.24
N THR A 2 -3.50 10.78 13.56
CA THR A 2 -4.54 10.61 12.53
C THR A 2 -3.95 9.82 11.37
N ARG A 3 -4.56 8.67 11.02
CA ARG A 3 -4.23 7.95 9.79
C ARG A 3 -4.55 8.91 8.64
N GLY A 4 -3.53 9.38 7.94
CA GLY A 4 -3.72 10.22 6.75
C GLY A 4 -4.60 9.53 5.71
N ARG A 5 -5.24 10.31 4.84
CA ARG A 5 -6.10 9.80 3.77
C ARG A 5 -5.36 8.71 2.97
N PRO A 6 -5.97 7.54 2.70
CA PRO A 6 -5.33 6.48 1.94
C PRO A 6 -4.85 7.01 0.57
N PRO A 7 -3.70 6.54 0.06
CA PRO A 7 -3.14 7.03 -1.18
C PRO A 7 -3.87 6.39 -2.37
N LEU A 8 -5.14 6.76 -2.58
CA LEU A 8 -6.03 6.17 -3.59
C LEU A 8 -5.41 6.14 -4.99
N VAL A 9 -4.70 7.20 -5.37
CA VAL A 9 -4.02 7.29 -6.67
C VAL A 9 -2.87 6.27 -6.76
N ALA A 10 -2.03 6.18 -5.73
CA ALA A 10 -0.92 5.24 -5.71
C ALA A 10 -1.41 3.78 -5.70
N LEU A 11 -2.52 3.50 -5.01
CA LEU A 11 -3.13 2.16 -5.00
C LEU A 11 -3.63 1.76 -6.40
N LYS A 12 -4.32 2.66 -7.10
CA LYS A 12 -4.80 2.39 -8.47
C LYS A 12 -3.66 2.15 -9.44
N GLU A 13 -2.62 3.00 -9.41
CA GLU A 13 -1.44 2.83 -10.26
C GLU A 13 -0.68 1.54 -9.95
N ALA A 14 -0.49 1.23 -8.66
CA ALA A 14 0.13 -0.01 -8.22
C ALA A 14 -0.67 -1.24 -8.67
N GLN A 15 -2.00 -1.18 -8.62
CA GLN A 15 -2.86 -2.26 -9.13
C GLN A 15 -2.65 -2.49 -10.62
N ILE A 16 -2.53 -1.43 -11.43
CA ILE A 16 -2.25 -1.54 -12.88
C ILE A 16 -0.89 -2.21 -13.12
N ILE A 17 0.14 -1.85 -12.35
CA ILE A 17 1.47 -2.49 -12.45
C ILE A 17 1.37 -3.97 -12.05
N ALA A 18 0.69 -4.28 -10.95
CA ALA A 18 0.52 -5.66 -10.48
C ALA A 18 -0.27 -6.53 -11.46
N MET A 19 -1.31 -5.97 -12.10
CA MET A 19 -2.10 -6.68 -13.12
C MET A 19 -1.28 -7.06 -14.36
N LYS A 20 -0.17 -6.38 -14.63
CA LYS A 20 0.77 -6.77 -15.70
C LYS A 20 1.65 -7.95 -15.29
N ARG A 21 1.89 -8.14 -13.99
CA ARG A 21 2.68 -9.25 -13.43
C ARG A 21 1.85 -10.51 -13.19
N GLY A 22 0.54 -10.37 -12.96
CA GLY A 22 -0.33 -11.49 -12.65
C GLY A 22 -1.74 -11.08 -12.22
N GLN A 23 -2.46 -11.98 -11.55
CA GLN A 23 -3.82 -11.72 -11.07
C GLN A 23 -3.80 -10.99 -9.73
N VAL A 24 -4.64 -9.96 -9.56
CA VAL A 24 -4.65 -9.13 -8.34
C VAL A 24 -5.95 -9.29 -7.59
N LEU A 25 -5.85 -9.59 -6.29
CA LEU A 25 -6.97 -9.60 -5.36
C LEU A 25 -6.86 -8.40 -4.39
N PRO A 26 -7.69 -7.35 -4.55
CA PRO A 26 -7.72 -6.25 -3.61
C PRO A 26 -8.24 -6.69 -2.24
N VAL A 27 -7.60 -6.22 -1.17
CA VAL A 27 -8.03 -6.49 0.20
C VAL A 27 -8.89 -5.32 0.66
N SER A 28 -10.10 -5.61 1.13
CA SER A 28 -11.00 -4.58 1.63
C SER A 28 -10.39 -3.83 2.82
N GLU A 29 -10.48 -2.50 2.77
CA GLU A 29 -10.05 -1.63 3.86
C GLU A 29 -10.80 -2.02 5.15
N GLY A 30 -10.08 -2.46 6.18
CA GLY A 30 -10.65 -2.71 7.51
C GLY A 30 -10.25 -4.02 8.19
N ARG A 31 -9.84 -5.06 7.44
CA ARG A 31 -9.51 -6.38 8.06
C ARG A 31 -8.02 -6.68 8.18
N CYS A 32 -7.17 -6.03 7.38
CA CYS A 32 -5.74 -6.27 7.42
C CYS A 32 -4.99 -4.99 7.09
N ASP A 33 -4.26 -4.44 8.06
CA ASP A 33 -3.39 -3.28 7.84
C ASP A 33 -1.98 -3.69 7.41
N HIS A 34 -1.72 -4.98 7.23
CA HIS A 34 -0.40 -5.53 6.88
C HIS A 34 -0.07 -5.41 5.38
N PHE A 35 -1.06 -5.43 4.48
CA PHE A 35 -0.92 -5.31 3.03
C PHE A 35 -2.21 -4.75 2.40
N HIS A 36 -2.15 -4.29 1.15
CA HIS A 36 -3.28 -3.68 0.44
C HIS A 36 -3.90 -4.60 -0.61
N PHE A 37 -3.10 -5.43 -1.27
CA PHE A 37 -3.59 -6.45 -2.19
C PHE A 37 -2.64 -7.63 -2.27
N ILE A 38 -3.15 -8.74 -2.80
CA ILE A 38 -2.41 -9.98 -3.06
C ILE A 38 -2.26 -10.11 -4.57
N LEU A 39 -1.04 -10.40 -5.02
CA LEU A 39 -0.72 -10.68 -6.41
C LEU A 39 -0.40 -12.17 -6.56
N PHE A 40 -1.13 -12.85 -7.45
CA PHE A 40 -0.91 -14.24 -7.82
C PHE A 40 -0.11 -14.28 -9.12
N THR A 41 1.06 -14.90 -9.05
CA THR A 41 1.94 -15.22 -10.18
C THR A 41 1.97 -16.73 -10.38
N GLU A 42 2.67 -17.22 -11.41
CA GLU A 42 2.72 -18.66 -11.70
C GLU A 42 3.32 -19.48 -10.55
N ASP A 43 4.33 -18.95 -9.87
CA ASP A 43 5.09 -19.66 -8.83
C ASP A 43 4.85 -19.12 -7.41
N ARG A 44 4.23 -17.93 -7.26
CA ARG A 44 4.16 -17.23 -5.97
C ARG A 44 2.85 -16.50 -5.69
N VAL A 45 2.58 -16.38 -4.39
CA VAL A 45 1.59 -15.49 -3.79
C VAL A 45 2.32 -14.31 -3.15
N ILE A 46 2.08 -13.10 -3.64
CA ILE A 46 2.83 -11.91 -3.26
C ILE A 46 1.92 -10.95 -2.48
N PHE A 47 2.24 -10.71 -1.22
CA PHE A 47 1.54 -9.75 -0.36
C PHE A 47 2.17 -8.36 -0.52
N ILE A 48 1.39 -7.37 -0.98
CA ILE A 48 1.93 -6.07 -1.38
C ILE A 48 1.42 -4.96 -0.47
N LYS A 49 2.35 -4.21 0.13
CA LYS A 49 2.07 -2.95 0.84
C LYS A 49 2.45 -1.76 -0.03
N VAL A 50 1.48 -0.99 -0.48
CA VAL A 50 1.69 0.29 -1.18
C VAL A 50 1.79 1.48 -0.22
N LYS A 51 2.75 2.36 -0.46
CA LYS A 51 2.92 3.63 0.25
C LYS A 51 3.12 4.79 -0.72
N ARG A 52 2.81 6.00 -0.26
CA ARG A 52 3.14 7.24 -0.94
C ARG A 52 4.14 8.00 -0.09
N MET A 53 5.19 8.49 -0.74
CA MET A 53 6.19 9.35 -0.13
C MET A 53 5.78 10.81 -0.23
N LEU A 54 6.10 11.55 0.83
CA LEU A 54 5.82 12.99 0.94
C LEU A 54 7.03 13.82 0.50
N THR A 55 8.23 13.29 0.71
CA THR A 55 9.51 13.91 0.36
C THR A 55 10.11 13.25 -0.88
N ASP A 56 10.98 13.97 -1.57
CA ASP A 56 11.65 13.47 -2.77
C ASP A 56 12.99 12.83 -2.39
N VAL A 57 12.91 11.64 -1.79
CA VAL A 57 14.08 10.85 -1.39
C VAL A 57 14.29 9.76 -2.42
N SER A 58 15.47 9.72 -3.03
CA SER A 58 15.82 8.67 -4.01
C SER A 58 16.68 7.56 -3.43
N ASP A 59 17.32 7.77 -2.27
CA ASP A 59 18.15 6.76 -1.62
C ASP A 59 17.28 5.62 -1.07
N PRO A 60 17.44 4.38 -1.56
CA PRO A 60 16.68 3.25 -1.07
C PRO A 60 16.81 3.02 0.44
N ALA A 61 17.99 3.25 1.03
CA ALA A 61 18.19 3.03 2.47
C ALA A 61 17.36 4.01 3.31
N GLU A 62 17.36 5.28 2.92
CA GLU A 62 16.53 6.31 3.55
C GLU A 62 15.02 6.06 3.34
N ILE A 63 14.61 5.59 2.16
CA ILE A 63 13.22 5.16 1.92
C ILE A 63 12.85 4.05 2.92
N LEU A 64 13.65 3.00 3.03
CA LEU A 64 13.38 1.88 3.93
C LEU A 64 13.30 2.34 5.40
N TYR A 65 14.18 3.25 5.82
CA TYR A 65 14.14 3.85 7.16
C TYR A 65 12.81 4.59 7.40
N ASN A 66 12.38 5.42 6.45
CA ASN A 66 11.12 6.18 6.56
C ASN A 66 9.87 5.28 6.62
N TYR A 67 9.98 4.03 6.14
CA TYR A 67 8.89 3.05 6.13
C TYR A 67 9.13 1.85 7.05
N GLU A 68 10.04 1.95 8.02
CA GLU A 68 10.36 0.87 8.97
C GLU A 68 9.09 0.29 9.63
N ARG A 69 8.15 1.15 10.03
CA ARG A 69 6.89 0.72 10.65
C ARG A 69 6.06 -0.18 9.72
N ASP A 70 5.98 0.18 8.45
CA ASP A 70 5.22 -0.60 7.46
C ASP A 70 5.91 -1.92 7.14
N ILE A 71 7.25 -1.92 7.12
CA ILE A 71 8.06 -3.12 6.99
C ILE A 71 7.81 -4.06 8.18
N LYS A 72 7.82 -3.55 9.42
CA LYS A 72 7.45 -4.32 10.61
C LYS A 72 6.04 -4.91 10.55
N HIS A 73 5.10 -4.22 9.90
CA HIS A 73 3.75 -4.74 9.72
C HIS A 73 3.74 -5.88 8.70
N ILE A 74 4.27 -5.67 7.49
CA ILE A 74 4.20 -6.70 6.45
C ILE A 74 5.00 -7.97 6.82
N ILE A 75 6.08 -7.85 7.61
CA ILE A 75 6.84 -9.02 8.13
C ILE A 75 5.99 -9.95 8.99
N ARG A 76 4.87 -9.47 9.56
CA ARG A 76 3.94 -10.34 10.32
C ARG A 76 3.20 -11.33 9.44
N VAL A 77 3.15 -11.10 8.13
CA VAL A 77 2.69 -12.10 7.17
C VAL A 77 3.71 -13.25 7.17
N PRO A 78 3.30 -14.48 7.50
CA PRO A 78 4.19 -15.63 7.46
C PRO A 78 4.80 -15.81 6.07
N LEU A 79 6.07 -16.20 6.03
CA LEU A 79 6.76 -16.50 4.78
C LEU A 79 6.91 -18.03 4.68
N ASN A 80 6.30 -18.64 3.66
CA ASN A 80 6.56 -20.01 3.26
C ASN A 80 7.35 -20.02 1.93
N SER A 81 7.53 -21.18 1.30
CA SER A 81 8.29 -21.29 0.05
C SER A 81 7.60 -20.68 -1.18
N VAL A 82 6.29 -20.41 -1.11
CA VAL A 82 5.47 -19.86 -2.21
C VAL A 82 5.03 -18.42 -1.94
N ASP A 83 5.24 -17.90 -0.73
CA ASP A 83 4.82 -16.57 -0.33
C ASP A 83 5.96 -15.56 -0.44
N ALA A 84 5.66 -14.37 -0.92
CA ALA A 84 6.57 -13.24 -0.93
C ALA A 84 5.91 -11.99 -0.33
N ARG A 85 6.73 -11.09 0.21
CA ARG A 85 6.28 -9.82 0.80
C ARG A 85 6.94 -8.68 0.04
N GLU A 86 6.17 -7.73 -0.46
CA GLU A 86 6.71 -6.58 -1.17
C GLU A 86 6.22 -5.26 -0.59
N LEU A 87 7.11 -4.27 -0.50
CA LEU A 87 6.79 -2.87 -0.21
C LEU A 87 6.99 -2.05 -1.48
N TRP A 88 5.94 -1.33 -1.90
CA TRP A 88 5.93 -0.49 -3.09
C TRP A 88 5.75 0.95 -2.67
N VAL A 89 6.74 1.80 -2.93
CA VAL A 89 6.72 3.20 -2.52
C VAL A 89 6.65 4.10 -3.74
N ARG A 90 5.55 4.85 -3.86
CA ARG A 90 5.40 5.87 -4.90
C ARG A 90 6.01 7.19 -4.45
N SER A 91 6.98 7.69 -5.20
CA SER A 91 7.58 9.01 -5.03
C SER A 91 6.57 10.14 -5.33
N PRO A 92 6.84 11.38 -4.86
CA PRO A 92 6.05 12.54 -5.25
C PRO A 92 6.01 12.76 -6.76
N ARG A 93 7.10 12.42 -7.47
CA ARG A 93 7.23 12.50 -8.94
C ARG A 93 6.48 11.39 -9.69
N GLY A 94 5.92 10.40 -8.98
CA GLY A 94 5.13 9.32 -9.56
C GLY A 94 5.89 8.07 -9.95
N ALA A 95 7.22 8.04 -9.79
CA ALA A 95 7.99 6.81 -9.91
C ALA A 95 7.74 5.87 -8.71
N PHE A 96 7.81 4.56 -8.95
CA PHE A 96 7.73 3.54 -7.90
C PHE A 96 9.11 2.96 -7.58
N HIS A 97 9.35 2.75 -6.29
CA HIS A 97 10.44 1.93 -5.76
C HIS A 97 9.83 0.63 -5.24
N PHE A 98 10.41 -0.50 -5.62
CA PHE A 98 9.91 -1.82 -5.28
C PHE A 98 10.93 -2.54 -4.41
N PHE A 99 10.45 -3.16 -3.34
CA PHE A 99 11.30 -3.86 -2.38
C PHE A 99 10.72 -5.23 -2.04
N LEU A 100 11.52 -6.27 -2.12
CA LEU A 100 11.22 -7.62 -1.63
C LEU A 100 11.69 -7.76 -0.19
N ILE A 101 10.79 -8.14 0.71
CA ILE A 101 11.07 -8.26 2.15
C ILE A 101 11.21 -9.74 2.51
N GLY A 102 12.46 -10.19 2.56
CA GLY A 102 12.85 -11.53 2.99
C GLY A 102 12.78 -11.72 4.50
N LYS A 103 13.40 -12.80 5.00
CA LYS A 103 13.40 -13.13 6.43
C LYS A 103 14.34 -12.22 7.24
N ASP A 104 15.50 -11.92 6.66
CA ASP A 104 16.62 -11.22 7.28
C ASP A 104 17.12 -10.05 6.41
N ARG A 105 16.66 -9.95 5.17
CA ARG A 105 17.15 -9.00 4.17
C ARG A 105 16.03 -8.40 3.34
N ILE A 106 16.30 -7.22 2.80
CA ILE A 106 15.44 -6.52 1.85
C ILE A 106 16.19 -6.39 0.53
N PHE A 107 15.53 -6.71 -0.57
CA PHE A 107 16.10 -6.58 -1.91
C PHE A 107 15.36 -5.51 -2.71
N GLY A 108 16.09 -4.72 -3.49
CA GLY A 108 15.48 -3.90 -4.54
C GLY A 108 14.90 -4.77 -5.65
N LEU A 109 13.73 -4.38 -6.17
CA LEU A 109 13.08 -5.03 -7.30
C LEU A 109 12.92 -4.06 -8.47
N GLN A 110 12.87 -4.62 -9.67
CA GLN A 110 12.38 -3.92 -10.86
C GLN A 110 10.85 -3.98 -10.93
N ALA A 111 10.26 -3.23 -11.88
CA ALA A 111 8.81 -3.18 -12.05
C ALA A 111 8.18 -4.51 -12.49
N ASP A 112 8.96 -5.43 -13.07
CA ASP A 112 8.53 -6.78 -13.44
C ASP A 112 8.60 -7.79 -12.27
N GLY A 113 9.22 -7.39 -11.16
CA GLY A 113 9.45 -8.25 -10.00
C GLY A 113 10.82 -8.95 -9.97
N SER A 114 11.69 -8.70 -10.94
CA SER A 114 13.06 -9.22 -10.92
C SER A 114 13.89 -8.53 -9.84
N VAL A 115 14.76 -9.29 -9.17
CA VAL A 115 15.65 -8.76 -8.13
C VAL A 115 16.77 -7.96 -8.78
N MET A 116 16.95 -6.72 -8.33
CA MET A 116 18.07 -5.88 -8.77
C MET A 116 19.37 -6.36 -8.12
N SER A 117 20.41 -6.53 -8.93
CA SER A 117 21.73 -6.94 -8.44
C SER A 117 22.38 -5.83 -7.62
N GLY A 118 23.00 -6.19 -6.50
CA GLY A 118 23.71 -5.24 -5.63
C GLY A 118 22.82 -4.38 -4.74
N THR A 119 21.50 -4.55 -4.77
CA THR A 119 20.56 -3.81 -3.92
C THR A 119 20.07 -4.68 -2.78
N GLU A 120 20.93 -4.91 -1.80
CA GLU A 120 20.62 -5.70 -0.62
C GLU A 120 20.79 -4.84 0.63
N TYR A 121 19.77 -4.84 1.48
CA TYR A 121 19.71 -4.01 2.69
C TYR A 121 19.43 -4.90 3.90
N PRO A 122 20.06 -4.62 5.06
CA PRO A 122 19.73 -5.32 6.28
C PRO A 122 18.29 -5.02 6.69
N LEU A 123 17.60 -6.03 7.20
CA LEU A 123 16.27 -5.83 7.81
C LEU A 123 16.36 -5.14 9.18
N GLU A 124 17.53 -5.21 9.82
CA GLU A 124 17.83 -4.49 11.05
C GLU A 124 18.06 -3.01 10.74
N PHE A 125 17.11 -2.18 11.17
CA PHE A 125 17.28 -0.74 11.13
C PHE A 125 18.24 -0.35 12.26
N PRO A 126 19.30 0.40 11.97
CA PRO A 126 20.20 0.88 13.01
C PRO A 126 19.37 1.64 14.04
N LYS A 127 19.47 1.24 15.31
CA LYS A 127 18.87 2.04 16.40
C LYS A 127 19.40 3.46 16.23
N PRO A 128 18.53 4.49 16.27
CA PRO A 128 19.00 5.86 16.25
C PRO A 128 20.04 5.99 17.36
N LYS A 129 21.29 6.28 17.00
CA LYS A 129 22.36 6.54 17.99
C LYS A 129 21.81 7.60 18.90
N ASP A 130 21.74 7.31 20.20
CA ASP A 130 21.16 8.19 21.21
C ASP A 130 21.60 9.64 20.95
N THR A 131 20.73 10.41 20.30
CA THR A 131 20.95 11.84 20.15
C THR A 131 21.01 12.34 21.58
N PRO A 132 22.12 12.93 22.05
CA PRO A 132 22.25 13.36 23.43
C PRO A 132 21.02 14.20 23.74
N ALA A 133 20.25 13.74 24.72
CA ALA A 133 19.00 14.38 25.11
C ALA A 133 19.30 15.86 25.25
N VAL A 134 18.75 16.67 24.34
CA VAL A 134 18.81 18.11 24.45
C VAL A 134 18.08 18.38 25.76
N SER A 135 18.85 18.60 26.82
CA SER A 135 18.34 18.85 28.15
C SER A 135 17.28 19.91 28.00
N ALA A 136 16.04 19.58 28.34
CA ALA A 136 14.91 20.50 28.23
C ALA A 136 15.32 21.79 28.95
N GLY A 137 15.74 22.77 28.15
CA GLY A 137 16.05 24.11 28.63
C GLY A 137 14.79 24.59 29.27
N LYS A 138 14.87 24.82 30.59
CA LYS A 138 13.85 25.40 31.44
C LYS A 138 13.11 26.49 30.68
N ILE A 139 11.92 26.19 30.16
CA ILE A 139 11.09 27.18 29.47
C ILE A 139 10.74 28.20 30.55
N PRO A 140 11.19 29.47 30.44
CA PRO A 140 10.77 30.50 31.38
C PRO A 140 9.24 30.62 31.28
N ALA A 141 8.58 30.61 32.43
CA ALA A 141 7.13 30.75 32.53
C ALA A 141 6.69 31.99 31.74
N ALA A 142 5.93 31.77 30.66
CA ALA A 142 5.34 32.83 29.88
C ALA A 142 4.17 33.43 30.66
N ASP A 143 4.22 34.74 30.81
CA ASP A 143 3.25 35.61 31.48
C ASP A 143 1.88 35.55 30.76
N PRO A 144 0.78 35.12 31.41
CA PRO A 144 -0.51 34.93 30.77
C PRO A 144 -1.32 36.24 30.78
N ALA A 145 -0.94 37.23 29.98
CA ALA A 145 -1.76 38.43 29.78
C ALA A 145 -1.44 39.15 28.47
N LYS A 146 -1.86 38.56 27.35
CA LYS A 146 -2.13 39.36 26.14
C LYS A 146 -3.31 38.74 25.38
N GLU A 147 -4.46 39.39 25.54
CA GLU A 147 -5.65 39.21 24.72
C GLU A 147 -5.25 39.28 23.24
N LEU A 148 -5.53 38.19 22.53
CA LEU A 148 -5.58 38.19 21.07
C LEU A 148 -6.90 38.87 20.64
N PRO A 149 -6.86 39.89 19.76
CA PRO A 149 -8.08 40.49 19.23
C PRO A 149 -8.82 39.48 18.35
N ALA A 150 -10.14 39.45 18.52
CA ALA A 150 -11.06 38.63 17.75
C ALA A 150 -10.93 38.90 16.24
N GLU A 151 -10.34 37.94 15.54
CA GLU A 151 -10.21 37.98 14.09
C GLU A 151 -11.58 37.66 13.47
N LYS A 152 -12.16 38.66 12.78
CA LYS A 152 -13.40 38.55 12.02
C LYS A 152 -13.24 37.50 10.94
N ILE A 153 -14.00 36.42 11.05
CA ILE A 153 -14.21 35.44 9.97
C ILE A 153 -15.07 36.12 8.89
N PRO A 154 -14.61 36.26 7.63
CA PRO A 154 -15.47 36.67 6.53
C PRO A 154 -16.47 35.56 6.22
N ALA A 155 -17.75 35.87 6.39
CA ALA A 155 -18.87 35.05 5.96
C ALA A 155 -19.08 35.24 4.47
N GLU A 156 -18.45 34.43 3.62
CA GLU A 156 -18.86 34.28 2.21
C GLU A 156 -18.06 33.14 1.58
N PHE A 157 -18.64 31.94 1.51
CA PHE A 157 -18.39 31.01 0.39
C PHE A 157 -19.44 29.88 0.40
N THR A 158 -20.70 30.26 0.24
CA THR A 158 -21.76 29.31 -0.14
C THR A 158 -21.83 29.28 -1.66
N LYS A 159 -20.97 28.48 -2.31
CA LYS A 159 -21.18 28.11 -3.71
C LYS A 159 -22.02 26.85 -3.76
N GLU A 160 -23.21 27.01 -4.31
CA GLU A 160 -24.16 25.97 -4.67
C GLU A 160 -23.47 24.89 -5.51
N ILE A 161 -23.57 23.64 -5.07
CA ILE A 161 -23.16 22.48 -5.85
C ILE A 161 -24.32 22.16 -6.80
N PRO A 162 -24.10 22.07 -8.12
CA PRO A 162 -25.14 21.64 -9.06
C PRO A 162 -25.54 20.19 -8.75
N VAL A 163 -26.82 19.98 -8.49
CA VAL A 163 -27.45 18.68 -8.43
C VAL A 163 -27.47 18.10 -9.85
N GLU A 164 -26.53 17.20 -10.15
CA GLU A 164 -26.52 16.44 -11.39
C GLU A 164 -27.66 15.40 -11.34
N LYS A 165 -28.67 15.66 -12.17
CA LYS A 165 -29.86 14.82 -12.35
C LYS A 165 -29.50 13.52 -13.07
N ASP A 166 -30.12 12.44 -12.59
CA ASP A 166 -30.60 11.28 -13.34
C ASP A 166 -29.70 10.75 -14.48
N SER A 167 -28.86 9.78 -14.14
CA SER A 167 -28.43 8.78 -15.13
C SER A 167 -29.07 7.43 -14.78
N ALA A 168 -29.83 6.92 -15.74
CA ALA A 168 -30.77 5.81 -15.68
C ALA A 168 -30.20 4.49 -15.14
N PRO A 169 -31.05 3.58 -14.60
CA PRO A 169 -30.63 2.23 -14.25
C PRO A 169 -30.23 1.45 -15.51
N ALA A 170 -28.98 0.98 -15.54
CA ALA A 170 -28.49 0.06 -16.55
C ALA A 170 -29.33 -1.22 -16.54
N GLN A 171 -29.90 -1.53 -17.70
CA GLN A 171 -30.61 -2.78 -17.96
C GLN A 171 -29.64 -3.96 -17.81
N THR A 172 -30.00 -4.90 -16.94
CA THR A 172 -29.33 -6.18 -16.78
C THR A 172 -29.57 -7.04 -18.03
N PRO A 173 -28.55 -7.50 -18.75
CA PRO A 173 -28.75 -8.53 -19.77
C PRO A 173 -29.05 -9.86 -19.10
N VAL A 174 -30.23 -10.40 -19.40
CA VAL A 174 -30.64 -11.78 -19.14
C VAL A 174 -29.71 -12.70 -19.94
N LEU A 175 -28.74 -13.33 -19.29
CA LEU A 175 -27.95 -14.38 -19.92
C LEU A 175 -28.77 -15.67 -19.93
N LEU A 176 -29.25 -16.03 -21.13
CA LEU A 176 -29.88 -17.32 -21.40
C LEU A 176 -28.94 -18.47 -21.05
N ARG A 177 -29.53 -19.49 -20.43
CA ARG A 177 -28.96 -20.81 -20.13
C ARG A 177 -28.39 -21.48 -21.38
N ALA A 178 -27.17 -22.00 -21.28
CA ALA A 178 -26.74 -23.16 -22.08
C ALA A 178 -26.76 -24.39 -21.17
N GLY A 179 -27.53 -25.40 -21.58
CA GLY A 179 -27.68 -26.68 -20.89
C GLY A 179 -26.35 -27.39 -20.73
N ARG A 180 -26.18 -28.02 -19.56
CA ARG A 180 -25.14 -29.01 -19.32
C ARG A 180 -25.77 -30.37 -19.57
N ASP A 181 -25.41 -30.99 -20.68
CA ASP A 181 -25.74 -32.40 -20.92
C ASP A 181 -24.97 -33.30 -19.92
N PRO A 182 -25.60 -34.35 -19.38
CA PRO A 182 -24.90 -35.34 -18.57
C PRO A 182 -24.02 -36.24 -19.44
N VAL A 183 -22.74 -36.38 -19.05
CA VAL A 183 -21.80 -37.34 -19.64
C VAL A 183 -22.16 -38.75 -19.18
N PRO A 184 -22.28 -39.74 -20.07
CA PRO A 184 -22.56 -41.11 -19.69
C PRO A 184 -21.34 -41.82 -19.09
N GLU A 185 -21.63 -42.51 -17.99
CA GLU A 185 -20.82 -43.46 -17.27
C GLU A 185 -20.52 -44.70 -18.16
N GLN A 186 -19.25 -44.97 -18.47
CA GLN A 186 -18.83 -46.20 -19.14
C GLN A 186 -17.93 -47.05 -18.22
N ILE A 187 -18.60 -48.02 -17.58
CA ILE A 187 -18.39 -49.47 -17.66
C ILE A 187 -16.96 -50.01 -17.44
N GLN A 188 -16.87 -50.77 -16.34
CA GLN A 188 -15.81 -51.70 -15.96
C GLN A 188 -15.52 -52.75 -17.05
N GLY A 189 -14.25 -52.93 -17.39
CA GLY A 189 -13.74 -54.10 -18.09
C GLY A 189 -12.80 -54.88 -17.18
N LYS A 190 -13.25 -56.04 -16.71
CA LYS A 190 -12.41 -57.09 -16.11
C LYS A 190 -11.59 -57.77 -17.21
N GLY A 191 -10.31 -57.98 -16.93
CA GLY A 191 -9.42 -58.95 -17.58
C GLY A 191 -8.56 -59.58 -16.51
#